data_AF-A0A1X6ZQP4-F1
#
_entry.id   AF-A0A1X6ZQP4-F1
#
_cell.length_a   1.000
_cell.length_b   1.000
_cell.length_c   1.000
_cell.angle_alpha   90.00
_cell.angle_beta   90.00
_cell.angle_gamma   90.00
#
_symmetry.space_group_name_H-M   'P 1'
#
loop_
_entity.id
_entity.type
_entity.pdbx_description
1 polymer ?
#
loop_
_entity_poly.entity_id
_entity_poly.type
_entity_poly.pdbx_seq_one_letter_code
_entity_poly.pdbx_strand_id
1 'polypeptide(L)'
;MEMKRRFPTEIADSEKIFYLTCWGGPSPTEDYVWFVNNSDETLDYVRPSSGGGATTDDDVIPMTQNPDSVEYLDVKPHEAVLIDVYDEIFDGDFVISWGVEVKSRSLGERHFASGLEKGSAPNVALYWSPLPEEIMKPDAPQEPVDPGNVAEAYRDSSKRSLTANIHFNKGNLLYGVDTELLNTCGLQLSKESLRDGHLTNYRFLNEEGVEIFRTLDLDRAMAFVHGLKAP
;
A
#
# COMPACT_ATOMS: atom_id res chain seq x y z
N MET A 1 23.75 25.56 -11.71
CA MET A 1 24.04 24.15 -11.38
C MET A 1 22.72 23.57 -10.91
N GLU A 2 22.08 22.78 -11.75
CA GLU A 2 20.74 22.23 -11.50
C GLU A 2 20.82 21.28 -10.30
N MET A 3 20.01 21.52 -9.26
CA MET A 3 20.03 20.68 -8.06
C MET A 3 19.38 19.34 -8.37
N LYS A 4 20.18 18.30 -8.59
CA LYS A 4 19.68 16.93 -8.86
C LYS A 4 19.55 16.06 -7.61
N ARG A 5 20.07 16.54 -6.47
CA ARG A 5 20.15 15.84 -5.19
C ARG A 5 19.98 16.80 -4.03
N ARG A 6 19.34 16.36 -2.95
CA ARG A 6 19.23 17.12 -1.69
C ARG A 6 18.86 16.22 -0.52
N PHE A 7 19.05 16.73 0.69
CA PHE A 7 18.48 16.13 1.90
C PHE A 7 17.21 16.90 2.27
N PRO A 8 16.03 16.25 2.34
CA PRO A 8 14.82 16.90 2.82
C PRO A 8 15.02 17.42 4.25
N THR A 9 14.44 18.59 4.55
CA THR A 9 14.46 19.17 5.90
C THR A 9 13.48 18.50 6.85
N GLU A 10 12.44 17.86 6.29
CA GLU A 10 11.42 17.12 7.00
C GLU A 10 11.25 15.76 6.32
N ILE A 11 11.22 14.70 7.13
CA ILE A 11 10.89 13.35 6.67
C ILE A 11 9.37 13.19 6.83
N ALA A 12 8.70 12.74 5.78
CA ALA A 12 7.24 12.67 5.77
C ALA A 12 6.69 11.69 6.82
N ASP A 13 7.32 10.52 6.94
CA ASP A 13 6.92 9.45 7.86
C ASP A 13 8.06 8.41 7.96
N SER A 14 8.43 7.98 9.17
CA SER A 14 9.45 6.93 9.39
C SER A 14 9.05 5.55 8.87
N GLU A 15 7.75 5.30 8.64
CA GLU A 15 7.28 4.06 8.04
C GLU A 15 7.44 4.02 6.52
N LYS A 16 7.61 5.17 5.85
CA LYS A 16 7.81 5.24 4.40
C LYS A 16 9.31 5.14 4.11
N ILE A 17 9.77 3.93 3.81
CA ILE A 17 11.19 3.66 3.52
C ILE A 17 11.59 4.28 2.19
N PHE A 18 10.78 4.08 1.15
CA PHE A 18 10.94 4.75 -0.14
C PHE A 18 9.65 5.45 -0.48
N TYR A 19 9.72 6.72 -0.88
CA TYR A 19 8.53 7.47 -1.26
C TYR A 19 8.86 8.53 -2.30
N LEU A 20 7.81 8.95 -3.01
CA LEU A 20 7.82 10.05 -3.95
C LEU A 20 7.15 11.27 -3.32
N THR A 21 7.62 12.44 -3.70
CA THR A 21 7.06 13.72 -3.24
C THR A 21 7.41 14.85 -4.21
N CYS A 22 6.59 15.90 -4.23
CA CYS A 22 6.70 17.04 -5.15
C CYS A 22 6.92 18.37 -4.45
N TRP A 23 8.00 19.09 -4.81
CA TRP A 23 8.21 20.47 -4.38
C TRP A 23 9.32 21.21 -5.12
N GLY A 24 9.10 22.52 -5.28
CA GLY A 24 10.11 23.51 -5.62
C GLY A 24 10.44 23.60 -7.10
N GLY A 25 9.46 23.32 -7.96
CA GLY A 25 9.65 23.35 -9.42
C GLY A 25 9.93 24.74 -9.99
N PRO A 26 10.25 24.79 -11.29
CA PRO A 26 10.77 25.99 -11.95
C PRO A 26 9.69 27.06 -12.21
N SER A 27 8.41 26.70 -12.16
CA SER A 27 7.29 27.60 -12.39
C SER A 27 6.09 27.26 -11.48
N PRO A 28 5.05 28.10 -11.40
CA PRO A 28 3.87 27.82 -10.58
C PRO A 28 3.04 26.60 -11.02
N THR A 29 3.29 26.08 -12.22
CA THR A 29 2.57 24.93 -12.80
C THR A 29 3.46 23.71 -12.97
N GLU A 30 4.73 23.81 -12.58
CA GLU A 30 5.68 22.72 -12.64
C GLU A 30 6.20 22.42 -11.25
N ASP A 31 6.21 21.14 -10.89
CA ASP A 31 6.78 20.65 -9.64
C ASP A 31 7.86 19.63 -9.94
N TYR A 32 8.97 19.72 -9.20
CA TYR A 32 9.99 18.68 -9.24
C TYR A 32 9.51 17.43 -8.49
N VAL A 33 9.65 16.28 -9.13
CA VAL A 33 9.33 14.96 -8.58
C VAL A 33 10.60 14.34 -7.99
N TRP A 34 10.56 14.06 -6.70
CA TRP A 34 11.70 13.51 -5.96
C TRP A 34 11.43 12.10 -5.51
N PHE A 35 12.41 11.22 -5.69
CA PHE A 35 12.50 9.99 -4.93
C PHE A 35 13.28 10.26 -3.65
N VAL A 36 12.76 9.81 -2.51
CA VAL A 36 13.44 9.90 -1.21
C VAL A 36 13.82 8.52 -0.71
N ASN A 37 15.13 8.31 -0.50
CA ASN A 37 15.64 7.17 0.23
C ASN A 37 15.55 7.46 1.72
N ASN A 38 14.49 7.06 2.40
CA ASN A 38 14.35 7.25 3.84
C ASN A 38 14.80 6.03 4.66
N SER A 39 15.51 5.09 4.03
CA SER A 39 16.15 3.99 4.73
C SER A 39 17.44 4.45 5.42
N ASP A 40 17.95 3.62 6.33
CA ASP A 40 19.28 3.75 6.94
C ASP A 40 20.42 3.20 6.06
N GLU A 41 20.14 2.72 4.85
CA GLU A 41 21.15 2.18 3.92
C GLU A 41 21.42 3.10 2.73
N THR A 42 22.66 3.05 2.23
CA THR A 42 23.01 3.64 0.94
C THR A 42 22.52 2.71 -0.17
N LEU A 43 21.82 3.26 -1.15
CA LEU A 43 21.39 2.53 -2.35
C LEU A 43 22.53 2.55 -3.37
N ASP A 44 22.80 1.39 -3.98
CA ASP A 44 23.82 1.23 -5.03
C ASP A 44 23.46 2.14 -6.21
N TYR A 45 22.19 2.10 -6.64
CA TYR A 45 21.64 3.08 -7.57
C TYR A 45 20.14 3.31 -7.41
N VAL A 46 19.70 4.46 -7.92
CA VAL A 46 18.31 4.80 -8.21
C VAL A 46 18.22 5.28 -9.66
N ARG A 47 17.33 4.68 -10.45
CA ARG A 47 17.06 5.06 -11.84
C ARG A 47 15.59 5.39 -12.00
N PRO A 48 15.21 6.54 -12.58
CA PRO A 48 13.82 6.82 -12.90
C PRO A 48 13.25 5.72 -13.80
N SER A 49 12.02 5.27 -13.56
CA SER A 49 11.30 4.30 -14.40
C SER A 49 9.81 4.63 -14.56
N SER A 50 9.45 5.91 -14.43
CA SER A 50 8.10 6.41 -14.66
C SER A 50 7.60 6.03 -16.05
N GLY A 51 6.30 5.73 -16.14
CA GLY A 51 5.61 5.42 -17.38
C GLY A 51 4.21 5.98 -17.37
N GLY A 52 3.47 5.74 -18.44
CA GLY A 52 2.13 6.26 -18.61
C GLY A 52 1.79 6.50 -20.06
N GLY A 53 0.68 7.17 -20.28
CA GLY A 53 0.26 7.58 -21.60
C GLY A 53 -1.06 8.34 -21.60
N ALA A 54 -1.34 8.95 -22.76
CA ALA A 54 -2.64 9.52 -23.07
C ALA A 54 -3.28 8.68 -24.17
N THR A 55 -4.57 8.43 -24.05
CA THR A 55 -5.35 7.75 -25.08
C THR A 55 -6.07 8.79 -25.94
N THR A 56 -5.95 8.69 -27.25
CA THR A 56 -6.66 9.56 -28.22
C THR A 56 -7.38 8.68 -29.21
N ASP A 57 -8.70 8.51 -29.05
CA ASP A 57 -9.59 7.67 -29.86
C ASP A 57 -8.99 6.30 -30.26
N ASP A 58 -8.26 6.23 -31.38
CA ASP A 58 -7.68 5.00 -31.94
C ASP A 58 -6.19 4.79 -31.59
N ASP A 59 -5.56 5.71 -30.85
CA ASP A 59 -4.12 5.71 -30.56
C ASP A 59 -3.80 5.88 -29.06
N VAL A 60 -2.60 5.42 -28.69
CA VAL A 60 -2.00 5.65 -27.37
C VAL A 60 -0.69 6.39 -27.56
N ILE A 61 -0.58 7.56 -26.93
CA ILE A 61 0.64 8.35 -26.88
C ILE A 61 1.36 7.96 -25.59
N PRO A 62 2.43 7.14 -25.64
CA PRO A 62 3.16 6.76 -24.43
C PRO A 62 3.91 7.96 -23.88
N MET A 63 3.96 8.07 -22.56
CA MET A 63 4.95 8.93 -21.92
C MET A 63 6.31 8.30 -22.12
N THR A 64 7.19 9.01 -22.80
CA THR A 64 8.59 8.62 -22.90
C THR A 64 9.36 9.31 -21.79
N GLN A 65 10.06 8.53 -20.96
CA GLN A 65 10.99 9.11 -20.01
C GLN A 65 12.02 9.97 -20.72
N ASN A 66 12.45 11.04 -20.05
CA ASN A 66 13.48 11.90 -20.56
C ASN A 66 14.76 11.08 -20.85
N PRO A 67 15.34 11.14 -22.07
CA PRO A 67 16.60 10.48 -22.39
C PRO A 67 17.77 10.94 -21.52
N ASP A 68 17.66 12.13 -20.91
CA ASP A 68 18.62 12.66 -19.94
C ASP A 68 18.37 12.14 -18.51
N SER A 69 17.50 11.13 -18.33
CA SER A 69 17.29 10.49 -17.03
C SER A 69 18.61 9.91 -16.52
N VAL A 70 19.06 10.47 -15.39
CA VAL A 70 20.35 10.13 -14.82
C VAL A 70 20.15 8.98 -13.83
N GLU A 71 20.95 7.92 -13.99
CA GLU A 71 21.15 6.94 -12.93
C GLU A 71 21.94 7.58 -11.79
N TYR A 72 21.37 7.57 -10.60
CA TYR A 72 21.98 8.12 -9.40
C TYR A 72 22.69 7.01 -8.63
N LEU A 73 24.02 7.05 -8.58
CA LEU A 73 24.84 6.10 -7.82
C LEU A 73 25.06 6.54 -6.38
N ASP A 74 25.19 5.60 -5.44
CA ASP A 74 25.51 5.90 -4.03
C ASP A 74 24.52 6.90 -3.39
N VAL A 75 23.21 6.61 -3.50
CA VAL A 75 22.17 7.46 -2.89
C VAL A 75 22.14 7.20 -1.38
N LYS A 76 22.52 8.20 -0.60
CA LYS A 76 22.73 8.10 0.85
C LYS A 76 21.42 7.91 1.61
N PRO A 77 21.49 7.42 2.86
CA PRO A 77 20.38 7.48 3.80
C PRO A 77 19.80 8.88 3.90
N HIS A 78 18.48 8.97 3.84
CA HIS A 78 17.67 10.20 3.86
C HIS A 78 17.97 11.19 2.73
N GLU A 79 18.63 10.76 1.65
CA GLU A 79 18.85 11.57 0.46
C GLU A 79 17.66 11.50 -0.50
N ALA A 80 17.32 12.63 -1.10
CA ALA A 80 16.36 12.76 -2.18
C ALA A 80 17.06 13.03 -3.51
N VAL A 81 16.60 12.37 -4.58
CA VAL A 81 17.10 12.55 -5.94
C VAL A 81 15.96 12.96 -6.87
N LEU A 82 16.25 13.87 -7.80
CA LEU A 82 15.27 14.36 -8.77
C LEU A 82 15.05 13.29 -9.85
N ILE A 83 13.84 12.74 -9.93
CA ILE A 83 13.55 11.70 -10.92
C ILE A 83 12.77 12.23 -12.12
N ASP A 84 12.01 13.31 -11.95
CA ASP A 84 11.25 13.93 -13.04
C ASP A 84 10.79 15.37 -12.71
N VAL A 85 10.12 16.00 -13.67
CA VAL A 85 9.35 17.23 -13.50
C VAL A 85 7.89 16.93 -13.87
N TYR A 86 6.96 17.23 -12.97
CA TYR A 86 5.53 17.17 -13.24
C TYR A 86 5.05 18.55 -13.69
N ASP A 87 4.51 18.65 -14.89
CA ASP A 87 3.88 19.86 -15.42
C ASP A 87 2.36 19.69 -15.42
N GLU A 88 1.66 20.42 -14.54
CA GLU A 88 0.20 20.30 -14.38
C GLU A 88 -0.57 20.55 -15.69
N ILE A 89 -0.06 21.40 -16.59
CA ILE A 89 -0.73 21.74 -17.85
C ILE A 89 -0.59 20.59 -18.86
N PHE A 90 0.60 20.00 -18.97
CA PHE A 90 0.84 18.94 -19.96
C PHE A 90 0.53 17.55 -19.42
N ASP A 91 0.97 17.24 -18.20
CA ASP A 91 0.84 15.93 -17.57
C ASP A 91 -0.55 15.72 -16.96
N GLY A 92 -1.33 16.78 -16.74
CA GLY A 92 -2.69 16.72 -16.18
C GLY A 92 -3.65 15.82 -16.96
N ASP A 93 -3.44 15.67 -18.27
CA ASP A 93 -4.27 14.82 -19.14
C ASP A 93 -3.72 13.40 -19.35
N PHE A 94 -2.53 13.10 -18.83
CA PHE A 94 -1.95 11.76 -18.90
C PHE A 94 -2.42 10.90 -17.73
N VAL A 95 -2.47 9.59 -17.98
CA VAL A 95 -2.45 8.59 -16.91
C VAL A 95 -1.00 8.23 -16.66
N ILE A 96 -0.53 8.48 -15.44
CA ILE A 96 0.89 8.41 -15.07
C ILE A 96 1.08 7.39 -13.97
N SER A 97 2.15 6.61 -14.08
CA SER A 97 2.70 5.79 -13.01
C SER A 97 4.13 6.24 -12.78
N TRP A 98 4.38 6.82 -11.60
CA TRP A 98 5.68 7.31 -11.23
C TRP A 98 6.51 6.18 -10.65
N GLY A 99 7.69 5.95 -11.21
CA GLY A 99 8.45 4.73 -10.93
C GLY A 99 9.94 4.99 -10.74
N VAL A 100 10.57 4.09 -9.99
CA VAL A 100 12.02 3.97 -9.90
C VAL A 100 12.46 2.50 -9.89
N GLU A 101 13.62 2.26 -10.48
CA GLU A 101 14.42 1.07 -10.22
C GLU A 101 15.44 1.40 -9.13
N VAL A 102 15.46 0.57 -8.10
CA VAL A 102 16.36 0.71 -6.94
C VAL A 102 17.17 -0.56 -6.81
N LYS A 103 18.47 -0.40 -6.58
CA LYS A 103 19.32 -1.50 -6.14
C LYS A 103 19.92 -1.20 -4.78
N SER A 104 19.76 -2.12 -3.84
CA SER A 104 20.37 -2.04 -2.52
C SER A 104 20.90 -3.40 -2.07
N ARG A 105 21.73 -3.37 -1.03
CA ARG A 105 22.27 -4.58 -0.43
C ARG A 105 21.16 -5.46 0.16
N SER A 106 20.16 -4.85 0.80
CA SER A 106 19.10 -5.58 1.50
C SER A 106 18.02 -6.13 0.57
N LEU A 107 17.66 -5.41 -0.49
CA LEU A 107 16.54 -5.74 -1.37
C LEU A 107 16.94 -6.37 -2.71
N GLY A 108 18.23 -6.30 -3.06
CA GLY A 108 18.68 -6.56 -4.42
C GLY A 108 18.17 -5.48 -5.37
N GLU A 109 17.97 -5.84 -6.63
CA GLU A 109 17.39 -4.95 -7.65
C GLU A 109 15.87 -5.11 -7.68
N ARG A 110 15.15 -3.99 -7.53
CA ARG A 110 13.69 -3.92 -7.44
C ARG A 110 13.15 -2.74 -8.23
N HIS A 111 11.99 -2.94 -8.84
CA HIS A 111 11.19 -1.89 -9.44
C HIS A 111 10.06 -1.51 -8.49
N PHE A 112 9.91 -0.22 -8.22
CA PHE A 112 8.82 0.34 -7.45
C PHE A 112 8.09 1.38 -8.28
N ALA A 113 6.77 1.37 -8.26
CA ALA A 113 5.96 2.33 -8.99
C ALA A 113 4.67 2.65 -8.24
N SER A 114 4.17 3.87 -8.44
CA SER A 114 2.83 4.26 -8.03
C SER A 114 1.78 3.51 -8.85
N GLY A 115 0.53 3.55 -8.38
CA GLY A 115 -0.62 3.22 -9.23
C GLY A 115 -0.68 4.12 -10.47
N LEU A 116 -1.47 3.69 -11.47
CA LEU A 116 -1.82 4.50 -12.63
C LEU A 116 -2.91 5.49 -12.24
N GLU A 117 -2.60 6.77 -12.26
CA GLU A 117 -3.52 7.84 -11.88
C GLU A 117 -3.53 8.95 -12.94
N LYS A 118 -4.69 9.59 -13.13
CA LYS A 118 -4.79 10.73 -14.05
C LYS A 118 -4.24 11.98 -13.38
N GLY A 119 -3.21 12.60 -13.96
CA GLY A 119 -2.79 13.96 -13.64
C GLY A 119 -2.53 14.22 -12.16
N SER A 120 -1.85 13.31 -11.45
CA SER A 120 -1.54 13.50 -10.03
C SER A 120 -0.04 13.64 -9.78
N ALA A 121 0.32 14.67 -9.01
CA ALA A 121 1.64 14.80 -8.43
C ALA A 121 1.87 13.64 -7.43
N PRO A 122 2.99 12.90 -7.52
CA PRO A 122 3.21 11.73 -6.68
C PRO A 122 3.64 12.14 -5.27
N ASN A 123 2.67 12.27 -4.37
CA ASN A 123 2.92 12.24 -2.92
C ASN A 123 2.52 10.87 -2.37
N VAL A 124 3.33 9.86 -2.69
CA VAL A 124 2.98 8.45 -2.48
C VAL A 124 4.16 7.65 -1.94
N ALA A 125 3.87 6.72 -1.05
CA ALA A 125 4.86 5.76 -0.59
C ALA A 125 5.03 4.63 -1.61
N LEU A 126 6.28 4.28 -1.89
CA LEU A 126 6.65 3.19 -2.80
C LEU A 126 7.01 1.91 -2.05
N TYR A 127 7.60 2.06 -0.88
CA TYR A 127 7.97 0.96 0.00
C TYR A 127 7.87 1.39 1.45
N TRP A 128 7.32 0.51 2.30
CA TRP A 128 7.12 0.76 3.71
C TRP A 128 7.96 -0.16 4.58
N SER A 129 8.30 0.32 5.78
CA SER A 129 8.90 -0.46 6.84
C SER A 129 8.04 -1.70 7.09
N PRO A 130 8.64 -2.89 7.27
CA PRO A 130 7.93 -4.04 7.80
C PRO A 130 7.15 -3.60 9.05
N LEU A 131 5.90 -4.05 9.18
CA LEU A 131 5.17 -3.80 10.42
C LEU A 131 5.98 -4.39 11.59
N PRO A 132 6.03 -3.73 12.76
CA PRO A 132 6.70 -4.27 13.93
C PRO A 132 6.10 -5.63 14.22
N GLU A 133 6.92 -6.68 14.08
CA GLU A 133 6.45 -8.04 13.88
C GLU A 133 5.57 -8.12 12.60
N GLU A 134 6.09 -8.73 11.52
CA GLU A 134 5.28 -9.82 10.97
C GLU A 134 4.88 -10.61 12.21
N ILE A 135 3.62 -10.47 12.66
CA ILE A 135 3.12 -11.30 13.74
C ILE A 135 3.43 -12.68 13.25
N MET A 136 4.48 -13.29 13.84
CA MET A 136 4.70 -14.70 13.70
C MET A 136 3.31 -15.25 13.98
N LYS A 137 2.76 -16.04 13.04
CA LYS A 137 1.78 -17.03 13.46
C LYS A 137 2.35 -17.60 14.75
N PRO A 138 1.62 -17.55 15.88
CA PRO A 138 2.19 -17.88 17.17
C PRO A 138 2.89 -19.24 17.23
N ASP A 139 2.78 -20.06 16.17
CA ASP A 139 3.69 -21.14 15.83
C ASP A 139 3.97 -21.19 14.30
N ALA A 140 5.23 -21.17 13.87
CA ALA A 140 5.63 -21.84 12.63
C ALA A 140 6.47 -23.05 13.04
N PRO A 141 6.01 -24.30 12.83
CA PRO A 141 5.25 -24.76 11.67
C PRO A 141 3.95 -25.48 12.04
N GLN A 142 2.80 -24.84 11.81
CA GLN A 142 1.61 -25.51 11.28
C GLN A 142 0.96 -24.59 10.24
N GLU A 143 0.25 -25.16 9.28
CA GLU A 143 -0.43 -24.49 8.17
C GLU A 143 -1.16 -23.20 8.61
N PRO A 144 -1.30 -22.17 7.75
CA PRO A 144 -2.15 -21.01 8.07
C PRO A 144 -3.48 -21.51 8.62
N VAL A 145 -3.77 -21.20 9.90
CA VAL A 145 -5.00 -21.66 10.56
C VAL A 145 -6.15 -21.34 9.62
N ASP A 146 -6.84 -22.39 9.18
CA ASP A 146 -7.89 -22.25 8.19
C ASP A 146 -8.98 -21.34 8.78
N PRO A 147 -9.29 -20.20 8.14
CA PRO A 147 -10.26 -19.26 8.67
C PRO A 147 -11.64 -19.91 8.91
N GLY A 148 -12.00 -20.89 8.10
CA GLY A 148 -13.22 -21.70 8.28
C GLY A 148 -13.17 -22.53 9.55
N ASN A 149 -12.05 -23.19 9.85
CA ASN A 149 -11.87 -23.96 11.08
C ASN A 149 -11.94 -23.06 12.34
N VAL A 150 -11.36 -21.86 12.32
CA VAL A 150 -11.48 -20.90 13.44
C VAL A 150 -12.92 -20.48 13.63
N ALA A 151 -13.62 -20.19 12.55
CA ALA A 151 -15.03 -19.83 12.58
C ALA A 151 -15.89 -20.99 13.12
N GLU A 152 -15.61 -22.22 12.70
CA GLU A 152 -16.29 -23.41 13.21
C GLU A 152 -16.07 -23.61 14.71
N ALA A 153 -14.82 -23.54 15.17
CA ALA A 153 -14.50 -23.61 16.60
C ALA A 153 -15.18 -22.51 17.42
N TYR A 154 -15.28 -21.29 16.86
CA TYR A 154 -16.04 -20.21 17.48
C TYR A 154 -17.54 -20.52 17.55
N ARG A 155 -18.16 -21.03 16.48
CA ARG A 155 -19.58 -21.43 16.51
C ARG A 155 -19.82 -22.53 17.54
N ASP A 156 -18.93 -23.51 17.62
CA ASP A 156 -19.06 -24.65 18.54
C ASP A 156 -18.94 -24.24 20.00
N SER A 157 -18.05 -23.30 20.31
CA SER A 157 -17.84 -22.79 21.68
C SER A 157 -18.92 -21.78 22.09
N SER A 158 -19.27 -20.83 21.20
CA SER A 158 -20.26 -19.78 21.49
C SER A 158 -21.71 -20.25 21.33
N LYS A 159 -21.94 -21.33 20.58
CA LYS A 159 -23.26 -21.76 20.09
C LYS A 159 -24.00 -20.71 19.26
N ARG A 160 -23.27 -19.76 18.68
CA ARG A 160 -23.80 -18.70 17.81
C ARG A 160 -23.30 -18.88 16.38
N SER A 161 -24.11 -18.47 15.41
CA SER A 161 -23.80 -18.58 13.99
C SER A 161 -24.49 -17.48 13.20
N LEU A 162 -23.94 -17.11 12.04
CA LEU A 162 -24.64 -16.29 11.07
C LEU A 162 -25.72 -17.12 10.37
N THR A 163 -26.90 -16.55 10.13
CA THR A 163 -27.95 -17.21 9.36
C THR A 163 -27.45 -17.52 7.94
N ALA A 164 -27.68 -18.74 7.45
CA ALA A 164 -27.17 -19.18 6.13
C ALA A 164 -27.56 -18.25 4.96
N ASN A 165 -28.78 -17.69 5.03
CA ASN A 165 -29.36 -16.82 4.00
C ASN A 165 -28.85 -15.37 4.03
N ILE A 166 -28.04 -14.99 5.02
CA ILE A 166 -27.45 -13.65 5.08
C ILE A 166 -26.45 -13.50 3.93
N HIS A 167 -26.64 -12.46 3.11
CA HIS A 167 -25.68 -12.08 2.10
C HIS A 167 -24.62 -11.19 2.73
N PHE A 168 -23.38 -11.66 2.77
CA PHE A 168 -22.23 -10.90 3.28
C PHE A 168 -21.12 -11.02 2.23
N ASN A 169 -20.66 -9.88 1.72
CA ASN A 169 -19.71 -9.77 0.61
C ASN A 169 -18.51 -8.91 0.99
N LYS A 170 -17.52 -8.84 0.08
CA LYS A 170 -16.29 -8.04 0.28
C LYS A 170 -16.58 -6.57 0.56
N GLY A 171 -17.60 -6.00 -0.08
CA GLY A 171 -18.01 -4.61 0.14
C GLY A 171 -18.45 -4.36 1.58
N ASN A 172 -19.12 -5.34 2.22
CA ASN A 172 -19.51 -5.21 3.62
C ASN A 172 -18.30 -5.09 4.55
N LEU A 173 -17.23 -5.87 4.33
CA LEU A 173 -15.98 -5.74 5.08
C LEU A 173 -15.27 -4.43 4.76
N LEU A 174 -15.09 -4.11 3.48
CA LEU A 174 -14.34 -2.94 3.04
C LEU A 174 -14.95 -1.65 3.56
N TYR A 175 -16.26 -1.49 3.43
CA TYR A 175 -16.96 -0.24 3.75
C TYR A 175 -17.61 -0.25 5.14
N GLY A 176 -17.60 -1.40 5.85
CA GLY A 176 -18.14 -1.49 7.21
C GLY A 176 -19.66 -1.34 7.29
N VAL A 177 -20.36 -1.56 6.17
CA VAL A 177 -21.79 -1.27 6.03
C VAL A 177 -22.67 -2.21 6.86
N ASP A 178 -22.18 -3.41 7.21
CA ASP A 178 -22.98 -4.44 7.88
C ASP A 178 -22.33 -5.00 9.17
N THR A 179 -21.67 -4.17 9.99
CA THR A 179 -21.15 -4.62 11.30
C THR A 179 -22.26 -5.17 12.22
N GLU A 180 -23.50 -4.74 12.03
CA GLU A 180 -24.67 -5.24 12.76
C GLU A 180 -24.95 -6.73 12.51
N LEU A 181 -24.59 -7.27 11.34
CA LEU A 181 -24.78 -8.70 11.05
C LEU A 181 -23.85 -9.56 11.91
N LEU A 182 -22.60 -9.13 12.11
CA LEU A 182 -21.66 -9.84 12.97
C LEU A 182 -22.07 -9.79 14.45
N ASN A 183 -22.75 -8.72 14.88
CA ASN A 183 -23.30 -8.64 16.23
C ASN A 183 -24.33 -9.75 16.49
N THR A 184 -25.06 -10.22 15.47
CA THR A 184 -26.03 -11.33 15.63
C THR A 184 -25.36 -12.65 16.03
N CYS A 185 -24.08 -12.84 15.70
CA CYS A 185 -23.30 -13.98 16.14
C CYS A 185 -22.34 -13.65 17.31
N GLY A 186 -22.47 -12.48 17.95
CA GLY A 186 -21.63 -12.09 19.09
C GLY A 186 -20.22 -11.64 18.72
N LEU A 187 -20.01 -11.18 17.48
CA LEU A 187 -18.73 -10.68 17.01
C LEU A 187 -18.79 -9.22 16.61
N GLN A 188 -17.73 -8.48 16.94
CA GLN A 188 -17.48 -7.14 16.50
C GLN A 188 -16.29 -7.12 15.54
N LEU A 189 -16.44 -6.43 14.41
CA LEU A 189 -15.33 -6.15 13.50
C LEU A 189 -14.70 -4.79 13.86
N SER A 190 -13.41 -4.80 14.18
CA SER A 190 -12.57 -3.61 14.25
C SER A 190 -11.66 -3.57 13.02
N LYS A 191 -11.60 -2.40 12.37
CA LYS A 191 -10.73 -2.14 11.22
C LYS A 191 -9.80 -1.00 11.55
N GLU A 192 -8.53 -1.22 11.26
CA GLU A 192 -7.50 -0.21 11.39
C GLU A 192 -6.76 -0.12 10.04
N SER A 193 -6.81 1.07 9.44
CA SER A 193 -6.06 1.36 8.22
C SER A 193 -4.61 1.64 8.57
N LEU A 194 -3.68 0.91 7.94
CA LEU A 194 -2.24 1.03 8.11
C LEU A 194 -1.62 1.48 6.78
N ARG A 195 -0.44 2.10 6.85
CA ARG A 195 0.34 2.54 5.67
C ARG A 195 -0.52 3.35 4.69
N ASP A 196 -1.11 4.45 5.17
CA ASP A 196 -1.98 5.35 4.41
C ASP A 196 -3.18 4.68 3.70
N GLY A 197 -3.72 3.61 4.29
CA GLY A 197 -4.88 2.92 3.75
C GLY A 197 -4.56 1.85 2.71
N HIS A 198 -3.28 1.57 2.45
CA HIS A 198 -2.85 0.45 1.60
C HIS A 198 -3.00 -0.90 2.28
N LEU A 199 -3.03 -0.95 3.62
CA LEU A 199 -3.31 -2.16 4.38
C LEU A 199 -4.47 -1.92 5.34
N THR A 200 -5.31 -2.94 5.52
CA THR A 200 -6.37 -2.94 6.52
C THR A 200 -6.18 -4.11 7.47
N ASN A 201 -6.06 -3.83 8.75
CA ASN A 201 -6.02 -4.82 9.81
C ASN A 201 -7.45 -5.16 10.24
N TYR A 202 -7.92 -6.35 9.87
CA TYR A 202 -9.25 -6.86 10.24
C TYR A 202 -9.13 -7.66 11.53
N ARG A 203 -9.85 -7.22 12.57
CA ARG A 203 -9.87 -7.88 13.89
C ARG A 203 -11.30 -8.23 14.26
N PHE A 204 -11.56 -9.51 14.50
CA PHE A 204 -12.86 -10.03 14.93
C PHE A 204 -12.78 -10.31 16.43
N LEU A 205 -13.54 -9.54 17.20
CA LEU A 205 -13.55 -9.55 18.66
C LEU A 205 -14.88 -10.14 19.13
N ASN A 206 -14.89 -10.91 20.21
CA ASN A 206 -16.14 -11.29 20.88
C ASN A 206 -16.69 -10.11 21.72
N GLU A 207 -17.86 -10.31 22.34
CA GLU A 207 -18.52 -9.31 23.20
C GLU A 207 -17.67 -8.87 24.41
N GLU A 208 -16.70 -9.69 24.84
CA GLU A 208 -15.77 -9.38 25.92
C GLU A 208 -14.54 -8.60 25.45
N GLY A 209 -14.42 -8.33 24.14
CA GLY A 209 -13.27 -7.68 23.53
C GLY A 209 -12.08 -8.62 23.28
N VAL A 210 -12.26 -9.94 23.40
CA VAL A 210 -11.23 -10.94 23.12
C VAL A 210 -11.15 -11.20 21.62
N GLU A 211 -9.93 -11.14 21.07
CA GLU A 211 -9.67 -11.39 19.65
C GLU A 211 -9.84 -12.88 19.32
N ILE A 212 -10.80 -13.16 18.45
CA ILE A 212 -11.11 -14.51 17.94
C ILE A 212 -10.31 -14.78 16.66
N PHE A 213 -10.22 -13.77 15.79
CA PHE A 213 -9.49 -13.88 14.54
C PHE A 213 -8.94 -12.53 14.09
N ARG A 214 -7.74 -12.53 13.51
CA ARG A 214 -7.09 -11.35 12.95
C ARG A 214 -6.40 -11.68 11.64
N THR A 215 -6.48 -10.75 10.70
CA THR A 215 -5.81 -10.87 9.40
C THR A 215 -5.62 -9.51 8.73
N LEU A 216 -4.56 -9.37 7.94
CA LEU A 216 -4.37 -8.24 7.02
C LEU A 216 -4.93 -8.53 5.61
N ASP A 217 -5.31 -9.80 5.36
CA ASP A 217 -5.80 -10.31 4.09
C ASP A 217 -7.34 -10.33 4.08
N LEU A 218 -7.93 -9.63 3.11
CA LEU A 218 -9.38 -9.52 2.93
C LEU A 218 -10.03 -10.87 2.57
N ASP A 219 -9.39 -11.71 1.76
CA ASP A 219 -9.93 -13.01 1.36
C ASP A 219 -9.96 -13.97 2.55
N ARG A 220 -8.96 -13.92 3.42
CA ARG A 220 -8.97 -14.67 4.69
C ARG A 220 -10.04 -14.14 5.65
N ALA A 221 -10.24 -12.82 5.72
CA ALA A 221 -11.31 -12.24 6.52
C ALA A 221 -12.69 -12.69 6.00
N MET A 222 -12.89 -12.72 4.68
CA MET A 222 -14.10 -13.23 4.06
C MET A 222 -14.31 -14.73 4.34
N ALA A 223 -13.26 -15.54 4.24
CA ALA A 223 -13.33 -16.97 4.53
C ALA A 223 -13.76 -17.24 5.98
N PHE A 224 -13.23 -16.47 6.94
CA PHE A 224 -13.66 -16.53 8.34
C PHE A 224 -15.16 -16.23 8.47
N VAL A 225 -15.64 -15.13 7.89
CA VAL A 225 -17.07 -14.77 7.97
C VAL A 225 -17.96 -15.81 7.29
N HIS A 226 -17.53 -16.39 6.17
CA HIS A 226 -18.27 -17.48 5.53
C HIS A 226 -18.35 -18.73 6.40
N GLY A 227 -17.27 -19.08 7.10
CA GLY A 227 -17.26 -20.19 8.06
C GLY A 227 -18.20 -20.01 9.26
N LEU A 228 -18.62 -18.77 9.57
CA LEU A 228 -19.57 -18.50 10.64
C LEU A 228 -21.03 -18.83 10.27
N LYS A 229 -21.34 -19.02 8.99
CA LYS A 229 -22.71 -19.34 8.55
C LYS A 229 -23.13 -20.70 9.08
N ALA A 230 -24.36 -20.82 9.56
CA ALA A 230 -24.93 -22.12 9.92
C ALA A 230 -24.88 -23.08 8.70
N PRO A 231 -24.59 -24.38 8.91
CA PRO A 231 -24.68 -25.39 7.86
C PRO A 231 -26.09 -25.50 7.27
#